data_AF-A7APA8-F1
#
_entry.id   AF-A7APA8-F1
#
_cell.length_a   1.000
_cell.length_b   1.000
_cell.length_c   1.000
_cell.angle_alpha   90.00
_cell.angle_beta   90.00
_cell.angle_gamma   90.00
#
_symmetry.space_group_name_H-M   'P 1'
#
loop_
_entity.id
_entity.type
_entity.pdbx_description
1 polymer ?
#
loop_
_entity_poly.entity_id
_entity_poly.type
_entity_poly.pdbx_seq_one_letter_code
_entity_poly.pdbx_strand_id
1 'polypeptide(L)'
;MGRCFSPFSALAQVARRNFSIGADTGGPKIRSFAKPHASRWIKRLERMQQKKKFALSKSAALQIPEHETFSESDVANLKIKPQVAIWNSRRCGVLAYKLGCMSLWDDWGERHMVTVCHVDRCVVLEKRTIAEHGYEAVQLGLGYRNINRQSKQNIGRFIKAGVGSKDHIAEFKCSSDCLLPVGHYMSVRHFTPGQWVFVSGWSQPKGFQGAMRRWHFGGQNASHGTECKAHSAPGSIAQGKSAHIVWRGTKMGGHKGPDPRVTNCRVFRIEAHRNLIFLKGTVPGDVMSVLKIRDALGICVRKNRGLHIHYPTFVPKSGQAYPVTLQEPPKERDPFLFPEDPMYDHHQSQ
;
A
#
# COMPACT_ATOMS: atom_id res chain seq x y z
N MET A 1 8.17 -58.63 -3.03
CA MET A 1 8.25 -58.99 -4.47
C MET A 1 6.93 -59.63 -4.87
N GLY A 2 6.52 -59.52 -6.14
CA GLY A 2 5.23 -60.04 -6.63
C GLY A 2 4.27 -58.92 -7.05
N ARG A 3 4.01 -58.83 -8.36
CA ARG A 3 2.98 -57.97 -8.96
C ARG A 3 1.72 -58.79 -9.18
N CYS A 4 0.56 -58.14 -9.17
CA CYS A 4 -0.48 -58.22 -10.20
C CYS A 4 -1.76 -57.52 -9.71
N PHE A 5 -2.26 -56.55 -10.47
CA PHE A 5 -3.67 -56.46 -10.89
C PHE A 5 -3.81 -55.37 -11.97
N SER A 6 -4.63 -55.66 -12.97
CA SER A 6 -4.84 -54.88 -14.20
C SER A 6 -5.99 -53.87 -14.06
N PRO A 7 -6.16 -52.91 -15.00
CA PRO A 7 -7.03 -51.75 -14.80
C PRO A 7 -8.48 -51.99 -15.24
N PHE A 8 -9.42 -51.30 -14.60
CA PHE A 8 -10.78 -51.09 -15.13
C PHE A 8 -10.97 -49.64 -15.58
N SER A 9 -11.47 -49.47 -16.80
CA SER A 9 -11.87 -48.20 -17.41
C SER A 9 -13.33 -48.29 -17.89
N ALA A 10 -14.00 -47.12 -18.00
CA ALA A 10 -15.42 -46.93 -18.35
C ALA A 10 -16.44 -47.40 -17.25
N LEU A 11 -17.62 -46.82 -17.03
CA LEU A 11 -18.33 -45.59 -17.48
C LEU A 11 -18.77 -44.79 -16.22
N ALA A 12 -19.40 -43.60 -16.19
CA ALA A 12 -19.87 -42.60 -17.16
C ALA A 12 -19.42 -41.18 -16.67
N GLN A 13 -19.68 -39.99 -17.25
CA GLN A 13 -20.64 -39.43 -18.21
C GLN A 13 -22.06 -39.03 -17.70
N VAL A 14 -22.16 -37.94 -16.91
CA VAL A 14 -23.24 -36.91 -16.84
C VAL A 14 -22.63 -35.72 -16.07
N ALA A 15 -22.76 -34.42 -16.39
CA ALA A 15 -23.49 -33.71 -17.43
C ALA A 15 -22.60 -32.65 -18.13
N ARG A 16 -22.90 -32.31 -19.39
CA ARG A 16 -22.42 -31.09 -20.05
C ARG A 16 -23.48 -29.98 -19.90
N ARG A 17 -23.06 -28.76 -19.55
CA ARG A 17 -23.79 -27.52 -19.91
C ARG A 17 -22.80 -26.42 -20.33
N ASN A 18 -22.60 -26.36 -21.64
CA ASN A 18 -22.35 -25.19 -22.50
C ASN A 18 -21.53 -24.02 -21.93
N PHE A 19 -20.25 -23.98 -22.30
CA PHE A 19 -19.62 -22.76 -22.79
C PHE A 19 -18.91 -23.08 -24.12
N SER A 20 -19.43 -22.52 -25.22
CA SER A 20 -18.84 -22.65 -26.55
C SER A 20 -17.67 -21.67 -26.70
N ILE A 21 -16.47 -22.12 -26.39
CA ILE A 21 -15.23 -21.44 -26.77
C ILE A 21 -14.82 -21.95 -28.15
N GLY A 22 -14.52 -21.03 -29.07
CA GLY A 22 -14.13 -21.36 -30.44
C GLY A 22 -12.93 -22.31 -30.49
N ALA A 23 -12.97 -23.25 -31.44
CA ALA A 23 -11.96 -24.29 -31.58
C ALA A 23 -10.65 -23.72 -32.15
N ASP A 24 -9.72 -23.36 -31.27
CA ASP A 24 -8.31 -23.15 -31.64
C ASP A 24 -7.60 -24.52 -31.60
N THR A 25 -7.35 -25.11 -32.78
CA THR A 25 -6.85 -26.48 -32.97
C THR A 25 -5.35 -26.63 -32.66
N GLY A 26 -4.95 -26.20 -31.47
CA GLY A 26 -3.60 -26.38 -30.94
C GLY A 26 -3.39 -27.81 -30.44
N GLY A 27 -2.74 -28.65 -31.26
CA GLY A 27 -2.27 -29.98 -30.85
C GLY A 27 -1.36 -29.98 -29.61
N PRO A 28 -1.08 -31.14 -29.00
CA PRO A 28 -0.37 -31.23 -27.72
C PRO A 28 1.01 -30.58 -27.80
N LYS A 29 1.17 -29.44 -27.12
CA LYS A 29 2.40 -28.64 -27.14
C LYS A 29 3.52 -29.38 -26.42
N ILE A 30 4.34 -30.09 -27.19
CA ILE A 30 5.62 -30.65 -26.75
C ILE A 30 6.42 -29.51 -26.09
N ARG A 31 6.70 -29.65 -24.78
CA ARG A 31 7.65 -28.76 -24.10
C ARG A 31 9.04 -29.06 -24.67
N SER A 32 9.50 -28.26 -25.61
CA SER A 32 10.85 -28.37 -26.15
C SER A 32 11.87 -28.23 -25.03
N PHE A 33 12.50 -29.35 -24.63
CA PHE A 33 13.65 -29.31 -23.73
C PHE A 33 14.75 -28.47 -24.37
N ALA A 34 15.36 -27.59 -23.57
CA ALA A 34 16.33 -26.63 -24.08
C ALA A 34 17.55 -27.36 -24.68
N LYS A 35 17.99 -26.94 -25.87
CA LYS A 35 19.15 -27.53 -26.57
C LYS A 35 20.39 -27.50 -25.65
N PRO A 36 20.95 -28.64 -25.23
CA PRO A 36 22.00 -28.66 -24.21
C PRO A 36 23.26 -27.89 -24.66
N HIS A 37 23.63 -28.00 -25.94
CA HIS A 37 24.87 -27.45 -26.50
C HIS A 37 24.80 -26.01 -27.05
N ALA A 38 23.69 -25.27 -26.89
CA ALA A 38 23.69 -23.86 -27.31
C ALA A 38 24.66 -23.02 -26.46
N SER A 39 25.46 -22.17 -27.11
CA SER A 39 26.50 -21.36 -26.47
C SER A 39 25.90 -20.37 -25.46
N ARG A 40 26.71 -19.91 -24.49
CA ARG A 40 26.26 -18.89 -23.50
C ARG A 40 25.76 -17.60 -24.17
N TRP A 41 26.32 -17.24 -25.33
CA TRP A 41 25.88 -16.08 -26.11
C TRP A 41 24.53 -16.32 -26.77
N ILE A 42 24.31 -17.46 -27.44
CA ILE A 42 23.00 -17.83 -28.03
C ILE A 42 21.92 -17.88 -26.94
N LYS A 43 22.19 -18.55 -25.81
CA LYS A 43 21.26 -18.61 -24.66
C LYS A 43 20.99 -17.25 -23.99
N ARG A 44 21.80 -16.21 -24.28
CA ARG A 44 21.59 -14.82 -23.85
C ARG A 44 20.83 -14.02 -24.91
N LEU A 45 21.16 -14.20 -26.19
CA LEU A 45 20.46 -13.61 -27.33
C LEU A 45 18.99 -14.08 -27.35
N GLU A 46 18.74 -15.38 -27.24
CA GLU A 46 17.40 -15.96 -27.11
C GLU A 46 16.64 -15.35 -25.93
N ARG A 47 17.31 -15.11 -24.79
CA ARG A 47 16.68 -14.53 -23.59
C ARG A 47 16.38 -13.03 -23.73
N MET A 48 17.09 -12.34 -24.62
CA MET A 48 16.85 -10.93 -24.99
C MET A 48 15.76 -10.81 -26.07
N GLN A 49 15.75 -11.72 -27.06
CA GLN A 49 14.79 -11.79 -28.15
C GLN A 49 13.46 -12.44 -27.75
N GLN A 50 13.43 -13.26 -26.70
CA GLN A 50 12.20 -13.70 -26.05
C GLN A 50 11.39 -12.47 -25.64
N LYS A 51 10.35 -12.16 -26.42
CA LYS A 51 9.29 -11.23 -26.04
C LYS A 51 8.82 -11.64 -24.64
N LYS A 52 9.19 -10.86 -23.62
CA LYS A 52 8.82 -11.14 -22.23
C LYS A 52 7.31 -11.30 -22.19
N LYS A 53 6.80 -12.44 -21.71
CA LYS A 53 5.34 -12.69 -21.61
C LYS A 53 4.60 -11.69 -20.69
N PHE A 54 5.33 -10.83 -19.99
CA PHE A 54 4.83 -9.67 -19.25
C PHE A 54 4.61 -8.41 -20.08
N ALA A 55 4.88 -8.45 -21.38
CA ALA A 55 4.29 -7.51 -22.33
C ALA A 55 2.79 -7.83 -22.48
N LEU A 56 2.01 -7.49 -21.44
CA LEU A 56 0.68 -6.92 -21.68
C LEU A 56 0.87 -5.88 -22.78
N SER A 57 0.19 -6.08 -23.91
CA SER A 57 0.32 -5.20 -25.07
C SER A 57 0.11 -3.76 -24.60
N LYS A 58 1.00 -2.85 -25.02
CA LYS A 58 1.01 -1.46 -24.54
C LYS A 58 -0.38 -0.79 -24.73
N SER A 59 -1.15 -1.22 -25.73
CA SER A 59 -2.55 -0.86 -25.95
C SER A 59 -3.50 -1.17 -24.78
N ALA A 60 -3.42 -2.34 -24.14
CA ALA A 60 -4.26 -2.70 -23.00
C ALA A 60 -3.97 -1.83 -21.76
N ALA A 61 -2.74 -1.31 -21.64
CA ALA A 61 -2.39 -0.35 -20.59
C ALA A 61 -2.83 1.10 -20.91
N LEU A 62 -3.24 1.38 -22.16
CA LEU A 62 -3.69 2.69 -22.64
C LEU A 62 -5.22 2.85 -22.67
N GLN A 63 -5.98 1.75 -22.59
CA GLN A 63 -7.45 1.77 -22.50
C GLN A 63 -7.93 2.11 -21.06
N ILE A 64 -7.52 3.26 -20.54
CA ILE A 64 -8.09 3.83 -19.30
C ILE A 64 -9.14 4.86 -19.75
N PRO A 65 -10.41 4.74 -19.34
CA PRO A 65 -11.40 5.77 -19.64
C PRO A 65 -11.01 7.07 -18.93
N GLU A 66 -11.20 8.22 -19.58
CA GLU A 66 -10.91 9.53 -18.99
C GLU A 66 -11.89 9.87 -17.86
N HIS A 67 -13.17 9.52 -18.07
CA HIS A 67 -14.27 9.75 -17.14
C HIS A 67 -14.98 8.45 -16.77
N GLU A 68 -15.52 8.42 -15.55
CA GLU A 68 -16.33 7.34 -14.99
C GLU A 68 -17.65 7.93 -14.49
N THR A 69 -18.76 7.33 -14.90
CA THR A 69 -20.13 7.70 -14.52
C THR A 69 -20.73 6.59 -13.66
N PHE A 70 -21.46 6.95 -12.60
CA PHE A 70 -22.12 5.98 -11.72
C PHE A 70 -23.61 5.89 -12.03
N SER A 71 -24.15 4.67 -12.06
CA SER A 71 -25.60 4.46 -12.19
C SER A 71 -26.32 4.70 -10.86
N GLU A 72 -27.63 4.95 -10.91
CA GLU A 72 -28.47 5.06 -9.71
C GLU A 72 -28.42 3.81 -8.84
N SER A 73 -28.36 2.63 -9.46
CA SER A 73 -28.15 1.35 -8.78
C SER A 73 -26.83 1.30 -8.00
N ASP A 74 -25.73 1.82 -8.56
CA ASP A 74 -24.44 1.84 -7.87
C ASP A 74 -24.49 2.74 -6.63
N VAL A 75 -25.08 3.94 -6.77
CA VAL A 75 -25.25 4.88 -5.66
C VAL A 75 -26.15 4.29 -4.57
N ALA A 76 -27.27 3.65 -4.94
CA ALA A 76 -28.19 3.01 -4.00
C ALA A 76 -27.51 1.84 -3.24
N ASN A 77 -26.66 1.06 -3.91
CA ASN A 77 -25.91 -0.05 -3.31
C ASN A 77 -24.93 0.40 -2.21
N LEU A 78 -24.44 1.64 -2.26
CA LEU A 78 -23.50 2.15 -1.25
C LEU A 78 -24.12 2.31 0.13
N LYS A 79 -25.44 2.56 0.22
CA LYS A 79 -26.19 2.75 1.48
C LYS A 79 -25.59 3.79 2.45
N ILE A 80 -24.83 4.75 1.93
CA ILE A 80 -24.14 5.81 2.66
C ILE A 80 -24.70 7.16 2.22
N LYS A 81 -24.91 8.07 3.17
CA LYS A 81 -25.22 9.48 2.89
C LYS A 81 -23.97 10.32 3.14
N PRO A 82 -23.67 11.34 2.31
CA PRO A 82 -22.62 12.30 2.61
C PRO A 82 -23.00 13.09 3.88
N GLN A 83 -22.00 13.43 4.69
CA GLN A 83 -22.17 14.18 5.94
C GLN A 83 -21.18 15.35 6.01
N VAL A 84 -21.54 16.39 6.77
CA VAL A 84 -20.64 17.50 7.08
C VAL A 84 -19.78 17.12 8.29
N ALA A 85 -18.47 17.32 8.21
CA ALA A 85 -17.56 16.97 9.28
C ALA A 85 -17.73 17.90 10.49
N ILE A 86 -17.90 17.30 11.68
CA ILE A 86 -17.80 17.98 12.98
C ILE A 86 -16.31 18.11 13.36
N TRP A 87 -15.93 19.07 14.21
CA TRP A 87 -14.54 19.34 14.62
C TRP A 87 -13.78 18.12 15.18
N ASN A 88 -14.48 17.16 15.78
CA ASN A 88 -13.96 15.91 16.34
C ASN A 88 -14.16 14.69 15.41
N SER A 89 -14.78 14.89 14.25
CA SER A 89 -15.09 13.82 13.28
C SER A 89 -13.82 13.15 12.76
N ARG A 90 -13.84 11.82 12.73
CA ARG A 90 -12.72 10.98 12.33
C ARG A 90 -13.22 9.87 11.43
N ARG A 91 -13.02 10.05 10.12
CA ARG A 91 -13.33 9.01 9.13
C ARG A 91 -12.31 7.88 9.11
N CYS A 92 -12.71 6.78 8.46
CA CYS A 92 -11.86 5.61 8.26
C CYS A 92 -10.63 5.95 7.41
N GLY A 93 -9.62 5.08 7.41
CA GLY A 93 -8.56 5.11 6.41
C GLY A 93 -8.74 4.00 5.37
N VAL A 94 -7.68 3.67 4.66
CA VAL A 94 -7.67 2.63 3.62
C VAL A 94 -6.41 1.77 3.76
N LEU A 95 -6.54 0.48 3.46
CA LEU A 95 -5.41 -0.43 3.33
C LEU A 95 -4.92 -0.47 1.88
N ALA A 96 -3.60 -0.52 1.67
CA ALA A 96 -3.00 -0.61 0.35
C ALA A 96 -1.74 -1.49 0.35
N TYR A 97 -1.40 -2.08 -0.79
CA TYR A 97 -0.09 -2.67 -1.03
C TYR A 97 0.86 -1.64 -1.63
N LYS A 98 2.10 -1.59 -1.15
CA LYS A 98 3.17 -0.78 -1.77
C LYS A 98 3.63 -1.43 -3.08
N LEU A 99 3.33 -0.85 -4.24
CA LEU A 99 3.80 -1.41 -5.52
C LEU A 99 5.25 -1.05 -5.84
N GLY A 100 5.67 0.17 -5.50
CA GLY A 100 7.02 0.65 -5.81
C GLY A 100 7.12 2.17 -5.77
N CYS A 101 8.23 2.69 -6.26
CA CYS A 101 8.47 4.13 -6.36
C CYS A 101 8.78 4.51 -7.81
N MET A 102 8.36 5.72 -8.20
CA MET A 102 8.69 6.32 -9.50
C MET A 102 8.90 7.84 -9.34
N SER A 103 9.32 8.51 -10.40
CA SER A 103 9.28 9.96 -10.47
C SER A 103 8.16 10.40 -11.40
N LEU A 104 7.39 11.40 -10.98
CA LEU A 104 6.46 12.14 -11.83
C LEU A 104 6.97 13.59 -11.93
N TRP A 105 6.53 14.29 -12.98
CA TRP A 105 6.83 15.70 -13.19
C TRP A 105 5.54 16.48 -12.98
N ASP A 106 5.66 17.65 -12.35
CA ASP A 106 4.60 18.64 -12.25
C ASP A 106 4.54 19.52 -13.51
N ASP A 107 3.49 20.30 -13.70
CA ASP A 107 3.29 21.13 -14.90
C ASP A 107 4.41 22.20 -15.05
N TRP A 108 4.94 22.68 -13.93
CA TRP A 108 6.13 23.56 -13.85
C TRP A 108 7.46 22.87 -14.20
N GLY A 109 7.46 21.55 -14.44
CA GLY A 109 8.70 20.79 -14.61
C GLY A 109 9.43 20.46 -13.30
N GLU A 110 8.79 20.58 -12.13
CA GLU A 110 9.39 20.08 -10.88
C GLU A 110 9.32 18.54 -10.82
N ARG A 111 10.47 17.89 -10.62
CA ARG A 111 10.52 16.43 -10.44
C ARG A 111 10.09 16.02 -9.03
N HIS A 112 9.01 15.27 -8.92
CA HIS A 112 8.56 14.70 -7.65
C HIS A 112 8.86 13.20 -7.53
N MET A 113 9.46 12.81 -6.40
CA MET A 113 9.58 11.40 -6.01
C MET A 113 8.26 10.91 -5.39
N VAL A 114 7.71 9.82 -5.93
CA VAL A 114 6.36 9.34 -5.63
C VAL A 114 6.37 7.83 -5.36
N THR A 115 5.76 7.40 -4.27
CA THR A 115 5.45 5.98 -4.00
C THR A 115 4.07 5.64 -4.53
N VAL A 116 3.96 4.58 -5.34
CA VAL A 116 2.69 4.05 -5.84
C VAL A 116 2.17 2.98 -4.88
N CYS A 117 0.94 3.11 -4.43
CA CYS A 117 0.25 2.12 -3.60
C CYS A 117 -1.07 1.72 -4.25
N HIS A 118 -1.46 0.46 -4.10
CA HIS A 118 -2.63 -0.14 -4.75
C HIS A 118 -3.63 -0.65 -3.71
N VAL A 119 -4.89 -0.23 -3.83
CA VAL A 119 -5.99 -0.62 -2.94
C VAL A 119 -6.71 -1.83 -3.56
N ASP A 120 -6.14 -3.02 -3.37
CA ASP A 120 -6.73 -4.26 -3.90
C ASP A 120 -7.96 -4.69 -3.08
N ARG A 121 -9.17 -4.51 -3.61
CA ARG A 121 -10.44 -5.03 -3.06
C ARG A 121 -10.60 -4.78 -1.56
N CYS A 122 -10.20 -3.60 -1.09
CA CYS A 122 -10.30 -3.20 0.31
C CYS A 122 -11.80 -3.09 0.69
N VAL A 123 -12.25 -3.85 1.70
CA VAL A 123 -13.67 -3.94 2.07
C VAL A 123 -13.86 -3.81 3.58
N VAL A 124 -14.99 -3.25 4.01
CA VAL A 124 -15.42 -3.24 5.42
C VAL A 124 -15.87 -4.64 5.83
N LEU A 125 -15.27 -5.17 6.88
CA LEU A 125 -15.55 -6.49 7.45
C LEU A 125 -16.48 -6.42 8.66
N GLU A 126 -16.25 -5.45 9.54
CA GLU A 126 -16.93 -5.34 10.82
C GLU A 126 -16.88 -3.88 11.31
N LYS A 127 -17.96 -3.43 11.95
CA LYS A 127 -17.99 -2.17 12.70
C LYS A 127 -17.82 -2.48 14.19
N ARG A 128 -16.99 -1.71 14.88
CA ARG A 128 -16.85 -1.73 16.34
C ARG A 128 -17.63 -0.55 16.92
N THR A 129 -18.51 -0.83 17.89
CA THR A 129 -19.33 0.15 18.61
C THR A 129 -18.93 0.21 20.09
N ILE A 130 -19.19 1.34 20.74
CA ILE A 130 -18.88 1.52 22.17
C ILE A 130 -19.63 0.48 23.04
N ALA A 131 -20.90 0.22 22.75
CA ALA A 131 -21.74 -0.68 23.55
C ALA A 131 -21.24 -2.14 23.55
N GLU A 132 -20.74 -2.66 22.42
CA GLU A 132 -20.31 -4.06 22.31
C GLU A 132 -18.81 -4.27 22.62
N HIS A 133 -17.98 -3.23 22.45
CA HIS A 133 -16.52 -3.38 22.46
C HIS A 133 -15.76 -2.31 23.25
N GLY A 134 -16.42 -1.29 23.80
CA GLY A 134 -15.80 -0.19 24.53
C GLY A 134 -15.04 0.83 23.66
N TYR A 135 -15.07 0.73 22.33
CA TYR A 135 -14.47 1.70 21.43
C TYR A 135 -15.08 1.66 20.01
N GLU A 136 -14.89 2.75 19.27
CA GLU A 136 -15.36 2.88 17.88
C GLU A 136 -14.25 2.67 16.87
N ALA A 137 -14.50 1.79 15.89
CA ALA A 137 -13.59 1.51 14.80
C ALA A 137 -14.31 0.85 13.61
N VAL A 138 -13.70 0.97 12.44
CA VAL A 138 -14.08 0.18 11.26
C VAL A 138 -12.94 -0.79 10.96
N GLN A 139 -13.27 -2.06 10.83
CA GLN A 139 -12.33 -3.11 10.45
C GLN A 139 -12.35 -3.29 8.93
N LEU A 140 -11.18 -3.16 8.29
CA LEU A 140 -11.00 -3.37 6.85
C LEU A 140 -10.22 -4.64 6.56
N GLY A 141 -10.55 -5.28 5.44
CA GLY A 141 -9.82 -6.40 4.85
C GLY A 141 -9.27 -6.07 3.46
N LEU A 142 -7.99 -6.36 3.21
CA LEU A 142 -7.28 -6.08 1.96
C LEU A 142 -7.01 -7.36 1.16
N GLY A 143 -7.09 -7.24 -0.16
CA GLY A 143 -6.62 -8.23 -1.13
C GLY A 143 -7.44 -9.50 -1.19
N TYR A 144 -6.81 -10.57 -1.66
CA TYR A 144 -7.37 -11.93 -1.64
C TYR A 144 -6.33 -12.95 -1.25
N ARG A 145 -6.74 -13.90 -0.41
CA ARG A 145 -5.94 -15.06 -0.01
C ARG A 145 -6.78 -16.31 -0.18
N ASN A 146 -6.19 -17.31 -0.84
CA ASN A 146 -6.83 -18.61 -1.03
C ASN A 146 -7.33 -19.17 0.32
N ILE A 147 -8.59 -19.62 0.35
CA ILE A 147 -9.30 -20.14 1.52
C ILE A 147 -8.48 -21.23 2.23
N ASN A 148 -7.81 -22.11 1.47
CA ASN A 148 -6.99 -23.20 2.02
C ASN A 148 -5.75 -22.72 2.79
N ARG A 149 -5.36 -21.44 2.64
CA ARG A 149 -4.23 -20.81 3.35
C ARG A 149 -4.69 -19.85 4.47
N GLN A 150 -6.00 -19.84 4.78
CA GLN A 150 -6.61 -18.94 5.74
C GLN A 150 -7.01 -19.70 7.02
N SER A 151 -7.02 -19.02 8.17
CA SER A 151 -7.47 -19.63 9.43
C SER A 151 -9.00 -19.79 9.45
N LYS A 152 -9.50 -20.83 10.12
CA LYS A 152 -10.94 -21.11 10.24
C LYS A 152 -11.71 -19.93 10.87
N GLN A 153 -11.09 -19.25 11.84
CA GLN A 153 -11.62 -18.07 12.51
C GLN A 153 -11.82 -16.89 11.54
N ASN A 154 -10.82 -16.63 10.68
CA ASN A 154 -10.93 -15.58 9.66
C ASN A 154 -11.99 -15.94 8.61
N ILE A 155 -12.08 -17.21 8.20
CA ILE A 155 -13.14 -17.68 7.28
C ILE A 155 -14.53 -17.42 7.87
N GLY A 156 -14.78 -17.77 9.13
CA GLY A 156 -16.06 -17.47 9.81
C GLY A 156 -16.38 -15.96 9.84
N ARG A 157 -15.37 -15.11 10.07
CA ARG A 157 -15.51 -13.65 10.03
C ARG A 157 -15.88 -13.13 8.64
N PHE A 158 -15.27 -13.67 7.59
CA PHE A 158 -15.59 -13.30 6.19
C PHE A 158 -17.00 -13.77 5.78
N ILE A 159 -17.42 -14.96 6.22
CA ILE A 159 -18.78 -15.47 6.00
C ILE A 159 -19.82 -14.57 6.69
N LYS A 160 -19.61 -14.19 7.96
CA LYS A 160 -20.49 -13.25 8.68
C LYS A 160 -20.63 -11.90 7.96
N ALA A 161 -19.57 -11.44 7.31
CA ALA A 161 -19.55 -10.19 6.55
C ALA A 161 -20.07 -10.33 5.10
N GLY A 162 -20.34 -11.54 4.62
CA GLY A 162 -20.76 -11.81 3.23
C GLY A 162 -19.68 -11.55 2.17
N VAL A 163 -18.40 -11.59 2.53
CA VAL A 163 -17.28 -11.26 1.61
C VAL A 163 -16.35 -12.43 1.35
N GLY A 164 -15.65 -12.39 0.21
CA GLY A 164 -14.58 -13.33 -0.11
C GLY A 164 -13.35 -13.16 0.80
N SER A 165 -12.58 -14.26 0.95
CA SER A 165 -11.38 -14.33 1.80
C SER A 165 -10.34 -13.24 1.50
N LYS A 166 -9.96 -12.47 2.51
CA LYS A 166 -8.96 -11.38 2.44
C LYS A 166 -7.61 -11.85 2.95
N ASP A 167 -6.53 -11.20 2.51
CA ASP A 167 -5.17 -11.56 2.91
C ASP A 167 -4.75 -10.88 4.21
N HIS A 168 -5.03 -9.58 4.31
CA HIS A 168 -4.69 -8.77 5.46
C HIS A 168 -5.90 -8.08 6.06
N ILE A 169 -5.81 -7.79 7.36
CA ILE A 169 -6.88 -7.21 8.18
C ILE A 169 -6.26 -6.09 9.03
N ALA A 170 -6.94 -4.94 9.14
CA ALA A 170 -6.60 -3.91 10.12
C ALA A 170 -7.82 -3.09 10.54
N GLU A 171 -7.76 -2.51 11.73
CA GLU A 171 -8.83 -1.68 12.29
C GLU A 171 -8.43 -0.19 12.31
N PHE A 172 -9.35 0.69 11.95
CA PHE A 172 -9.19 2.14 12.00
C PHE A 172 -10.15 2.72 13.03
N LYS A 173 -9.62 3.42 14.04
CA LYS A 173 -10.46 4.17 14.98
C LYS A 173 -11.18 5.28 14.22
N CYS A 174 -12.51 5.21 14.23
CA CYS A 174 -13.41 6.14 13.58
C CYS A 174 -14.33 6.76 14.64
N SER A 175 -14.97 7.87 14.33
CA SER A 175 -16.06 8.44 15.11
C SER A 175 -17.40 7.86 14.65
N SER A 176 -18.43 7.89 15.52
CA SER A 176 -19.75 7.31 15.34
C SER A 176 -20.48 7.76 14.07
N ASP A 177 -20.36 9.04 13.72
CA ASP A 177 -20.82 9.67 12.48
C ASP A 177 -20.22 9.01 11.24
N CYS A 178 -18.96 8.58 11.33
CA CYS A 178 -18.19 8.03 10.22
C CYS A 178 -18.17 6.50 10.11
N LEU A 179 -19.10 5.79 10.76
CA LEU A 179 -19.19 4.33 10.67
C LEU A 179 -19.73 3.88 9.30
N LEU A 180 -18.92 3.09 8.57
CA LEU A 180 -19.28 2.54 7.26
C LEU A 180 -20.04 1.20 7.39
N PRO A 181 -20.97 0.90 6.47
CA PRO A 181 -21.68 -0.38 6.45
C PRO A 181 -20.74 -1.55 6.09
N VAL A 182 -21.02 -2.72 6.66
CA VAL A 182 -20.30 -3.96 6.37
C VAL A 182 -20.53 -4.37 4.91
N GLY A 183 -19.48 -4.86 4.24
CA GLY A 183 -19.49 -5.21 2.82
C GLY A 183 -19.17 -4.03 1.87
N HIS A 184 -19.09 -2.79 2.35
CA HIS A 184 -18.71 -1.64 1.53
C HIS A 184 -17.25 -1.72 1.04
N TYR A 185 -17.04 -1.52 -0.27
CA TYR A 185 -15.71 -1.49 -0.88
C TYR A 185 -15.13 -0.07 -0.90
N MET A 186 -13.91 0.08 -0.38
CA MET A 186 -13.18 1.35 -0.33
C MET A 186 -12.47 1.61 -1.66
N SER A 187 -12.82 2.71 -2.33
CA SER A 187 -12.07 3.24 -3.48
C SER A 187 -11.00 4.26 -3.05
N VAL A 188 -10.00 4.49 -3.90
CA VAL A 188 -8.98 5.53 -3.67
C VAL A 188 -9.58 6.95 -3.66
N ARG A 189 -10.72 7.19 -4.34
CA ARG A 189 -11.45 8.48 -4.28
C ARG A 189 -11.89 8.88 -2.86
N HIS A 190 -11.76 8.00 -1.87
CA HIS A 190 -11.82 8.37 -0.46
C HIS A 190 -10.85 9.53 -0.11
N PHE A 191 -9.68 9.60 -0.72
CA PHE A 191 -8.75 10.73 -0.54
C PHE A 191 -8.89 11.77 -1.65
N THR A 192 -8.53 13.01 -1.34
CA THR A 192 -8.46 14.12 -2.31
C THR A 192 -6.99 14.39 -2.66
N PRO A 193 -6.62 14.66 -3.92
CA PRO A 193 -5.27 15.13 -4.24
C PRO A 193 -4.93 16.43 -3.48
N GLY A 194 -3.65 16.65 -3.19
CA GLY A 194 -3.16 17.71 -2.32
C GLY A 194 -3.32 17.44 -0.82
N GLN A 195 -4.14 16.45 -0.41
CA GLN A 195 -4.37 16.11 0.99
C GLN A 195 -3.13 15.49 1.66
N TRP A 196 -2.84 15.86 2.90
CA TRP A 196 -1.84 15.22 3.75
C TRP A 196 -2.44 14.01 4.48
N VAL A 197 -1.73 12.88 4.38
CA VAL A 197 -2.09 11.57 4.92
C VAL A 197 -0.94 10.98 5.73
N PHE A 198 -1.27 10.26 6.80
CA PHE A 198 -0.31 9.47 7.56
C PHE A 198 -0.34 8.03 7.05
N VAL A 199 0.81 7.59 6.54
CA VAL A 199 1.03 6.24 6.04
C VAL A 199 1.77 5.46 7.09
N SER A 200 1.12 4.44 7.65
CA SER A 200 1.68 3.57 8.67
C SER A 200 1.97 2.19 8.10
N GLY A 201 3.12 1.62 8.44
CA GLY A 201 3.58 0.33 7.92
C GLY A 201 4.81 -0.17 8.67
N TRP A 202 5.19 -1.41 8.40
CA TRP A 202 6.40 -2.00 8.96
C TRP A 202 7.63 -1.58 8.15
N SER A 203 8.72 -1.21 8.81
CA SER A 203 9.99 -0.94 8.11
C SER A 203 10.58 -2.23 7.53
N GLN A 204 11.44 -2.11 6.53
CA GLN A 204 12.20 -3.25 6.02
C GLN A 204 13.02 -3.91 7.15
N PRO A 205 13.04 -5.25 7.28
CA PRO A 205 13.90 -5.95 8.22
C PRO A 205 15.36 -5.87 7.76
N LYS A 206 16.28 -5.53 8.68
CA LYS A 206 17.72 -5.44 8.40
C LYS A 206 18.54 -6.47 9.19
N GLY A 207 17.89 -7.41 9.87
CA GLY A 207 18.55 -8.42 10.70
C GLY A 207 19.26 -7.82 11.92
N PHE A 208 20.21 -8.57 12.48
CA PHE A 208 21.07 -8.07 13.55
C PHE A 208 22.04 -7.00 13.02
N GLN A 209 22.16 -5.88 13.73
CA GLN A 209 23.05 -4.77 13.40
C GLN A 209 23.85 -4.36 14.63
N GLY A 210 25.16 -4.14 14.47
CA GLY A 210 26.03 -3.59 15.50
C GLY A 210 25.61 -2.16 15.90
N ALA A 211 26.05 -1.71 17.08
CA ALA A 211 25.62 -0.43 17.67
C ALA A 211 25.82 0.76 16.71
N MET A 212 26.96 0.81 16.02
CA MET A 212 27.30 1.83 15.02
C MET A 212 26.21 1.98 13.94
N ARG A 213 25.88 0.90 13.21
CA ARG A 213 24.83 0.93 12.16
C ARG A 213 23.40 0.94 12.72
N ARG A 214 23.20 0.53 13.98
CA ARG A 214 21.87 0.55 14.62
C ARG A 214 21.48 1.95 15.07
N TRP A 215 22.38 2.64 15.77
CA TRP A 215 22.12 3.91 16.47
C TRP A 215 22.86 5.12 15.89
N HIS A 216 23.63 4.94 14.81
CA HIS A 216 24.44 5.99 14.19
C HIS A 216 25.52 6.55 15.13
N PHE A 217 26.15 5.67 15.92
CA PHE A 217 27.33 6.02 16.72
C PHE A 217 28.53 6.28 15.82
N GLY A 218 29.49 7.08 16.30
CA GLY A 218 30.83 7.16 15.71
C GLY A 218 31.63 5.88 15.98
N GLY A 219 32.64 5.63 15.13
CA GLY A 219 33.67 4.63 15.39
C GLY A 219 34.82 5.21 16.22
N GLN A 220 35.69 4.32 16.72
CA GLN A 220 36.99 4.72 17.28
C GLN A 220 38.00 4.99 16.14
N ASN A 221 39.13 5.60 16.47
CA ASN A 221 40.20 5.91 15.50
C ASN A 221 40.62 4.66 14.72
N ALA A 222 40.88 4.82 13.42
CA ALA A 222 41.29 3.70 12.54
C ALA A 222 42.82 3.51 12.49
N SER A 223 43.58 4.59 12.47
CA SER A 223 45.04 4.60 12.23
C SER A 223 45.90 4.70 13.49
N HIS A 224 45.41 5.34 14.55
CA HIS A 224 46.22 5.68 15.74
C HIS A 224 46.16 4.58 16.81
N GLY A 225 46.77 3.42 16.52
CA GLY A 225 47.04 2.35 17.50
C GLY A 225 45.82 1.64 18.11
N THR A 226 44.61 1.94 17.65
CA THR A 226 43.38 1.28 18.12
C THR A 226 43.28 -0.12 17.54
N GLU A 227 42.99 -1.13 18.36
CA GLU A 227 42.80 -2.51 17.87
C GLU A 227 41.68 -2.61 16.81
N CYS A 228 41.89 -3.45 15.80
CA CYS A 228 40.90 -3.71 14.75
C CYS A 228 39.52 -4.12 15.28
N LYS A 229 39.47 -4.80 16.43
CA LYS A 229 38.23 -5.23 17.11
C LYS A 229 37.45 -4.05 17.70
N ALA A 230 38.13 -2.94 18.03
CA ALA A 230 37.57 -1.80 18.75
C ALA A 230 37.01 -0.69 17.83
N HIS A 231 37.42 -0.61 16.55
CA HIS A 231 36.98 0.46 15.63
C HIS A 231 35.45 0.63 15.56
N SER A 232 34.69 -0.46 15.62
CA SER A 232 33.21 -0.47 15.58
C SER A 232 32.55 -0.84 16.93
N ALA A 233 33.31 -0.84 18.02
CA ALA A 233 32.78 -1.15 19.35
C ALA A 233 31.90 0.00 19.88
N PRO A 234 30.88 -0.30 20.72
CA PRO A 234 29.98 0.72 21.26
C PRO A 234 30.60 1.68 22.30
N GLY A 235 31.86 1.47 22.69
CA GLY A 235 32.49 2.16 23.82
C GLY A 235 32.05 1.60 25.18
N SER A 236 32.19 2.40 26.24
CA SER A 236 31.74 2.03 27.58
C SER A 236 30.21 2.04 27.71
N ILE A 237 29.68 1.12 28.51
CA ILE A 237 28.24 0.86 28.68
C ILE A 237 27.75 1.02 30.13
N ALA A 238 28.65 1.21 31.09
CA ALA A 238 28.36 1.24 32.52
C ALA A 238 29.25 2.26 33.25
N GLN A 239 28.86 2.61 34.47
CA GLN A 239 29.65 3.44 35.39
C GLN A 239 30.32 2.57 36.46
N GLY A 240 31.34 3.12 37.14
CA GLY A 240 32.12 2.40 38.15
C GLY A 240 31.39 2.25 39.49
N LYS A 241 31.65 3.17 40.43
CA LYS A 241 31.17 3.09 41.83
C LYS A 241 29.70 3.46 42.07
N SER A 242 29.09 4.24 41.18
CA SER A 242 27.74 4.81 41.38
C SER A 242 26.60 3.89 40.96
N ALA A 243 26.80 3.07 39.94
CA ALA A 243 25.77 2.22 39.36
C ALA A 243 26.40 0.95 38.76
N HIS A 244 26.39 -0.15 39.51
CA HIS A 244 26.91 -1.47 39.09
C HIS A 244 25.99 -2.22 38.11
N ILE A 245 25.11 -1.50 37.41
CA ILE A 245 24.16 -2.05 36.44
C ILE A 245 24.19 -1.24 35.14
N VAL A 246 23.96 -1.92 34.02
CA VAL A 246 23.65 -1.24 32.76
C VAL A 246 22.18 -0.79 32.80
N TRP A 247 21.94 0.52 32.62
CA TRP A 247 20.58 1.05 32.62
C TRP A 247 19.69 0.44 31.53
N ARG A 248 18.41 0.24 31.85
CA ARG A 248 17.41 -0.26 30.90
C ARG A 248 17.29 0.71 29.72
N GLY A 249 17.29 0.17 28.49
CA GLY A 249 17.26 0.98 27.27
C GLY A 249 18.62 1.47 26.77
N THR A 250 19.74 1.08 27.41
CA THR A 250 21.10 1.37 26.90
C THR A 250 21.25 0.91 25.44
N LYS A 251 21.76 1.81 24.60
CA LYS A 251 21.88 1.62 23.14
C LYS A 251 22.97 0.61 22.78
N MET A 252 22.55 -0.62 22.50
CA MET A 252 23.44 -1.72 22.09
C MET A 252 23.11 -2.26 20.69
N GLY A 253 23.98 -3.14 20.16
CA GLY A 253 23.67 -3.95 18.98
C GLY A 253 22.40 -4.78 19.15
N GLY A 254 21.81 -5.23 18.05
CA GLY A 254 20.55 -5.98 18.09
C GLY A 254 19.81 -5.97 16.76
N HIS A 255 18.65 -6.61 16.74
CA HIS A 255 17.77 -6.63 15.57
C HIS A 255 17.32 -5.19 15.20
N LYS A 256 17.35 -4.84 13.91
CA LYS A 256 16.93 -3.54 13.36
C LYS A 256 15.84 -3.73 12.31
N GLY A 257 14.64 -3.23 12.60
CA GLY A 257 13.45 -3.56 11.81
C GLY A 257 12.99 -5.01 12.01
N PRO A 258 11.79 -5.41 11.59
CA PRO A 258 10.73 -4.53 11.11
C PRO A 258 10.12 -3.75 12.28
N ASP A 259 10.24 -2.42 12.26
CA ASP A 259 9.67 -1.54 13.28
C ASP A 259 8.40 -0.90 12.71
N PRO A 260 7.35 -0.66 13.52
CA PRO A 260 6.22 0.14 13.07
C PRO A 260 6.68 1.58 12.84
N ARG A 261 6.47 2.11 11.63
CA ARG A 261 6.81 3.48 11.25
C ARG A 261 5.57 4.18 10.68
N VAL A 262 5.48 5.47 10.93
CA VAL A 262 4.45 6.36 10.37
C VAL A 262 5.18 7.48 9.65
N THR A 263 4.84 7.69 8.38
CA THR A 263 5.36 8.80 7.57
C THR A 263 4.19 9.70 7.17
N ASN A 264 4.42 11.01 7.19
CA ASN A 264 3.48 11.99 6.66
C ASN A 264 3.77 12.22 5.17
N CYS A 265 2.80 11.96 4.31
CA CYS A 265 2.92 12.07 2.85
C CYS A 265 1.80 12.97 2.31
N ARG A 266 2.02 13.62 1.17
CA ARG A 266 0.97 14.33 0.41
C ARG A 266 0.46 13.43 -0.70
N VAL A 267 -0.86 13.40 -0.93
CA VAL A 267 -1.46 12.68 -2.06
C VAL A 267 -1.25 13.50 -3.33
N PHE A 268 -0.36 13.06 -4.21
CA PHE A 268 -0.03 13.79 -5.44
C PHE A 268 -0.98 13.48 -6.60
N ARG A 269 -1.40 12.21 -6.73
CA ARG A 269 -2.30 11.76 -7.80
C ARG A 269 -3.11 10.54 -7.36
N ILE A 270 -4.28 10.38 -7.96
CA ILE A 270 -5.21 9.26 -7.77
C ILE A 270 -5.62 8.73 -9.14
N GLU A 271 -5.70 7.41 -9.28
CA GLU A 271 -6.22 6.73 -10.47
C GLU A 271 -7.30 5.73 -10.02
N ALA A 272 -8.57 6.10 -10.21
CA ALA A 272 -9.73 5.36 -9.68
C ALA A 272 -9.89 3.98 -10.34
N HIS A 273 -9.79 3.91 -11.68
CA HIS A 273 -10.01 2.69 -12.48
C HIS A 273 -9.08 1.54 -12.08
N ARG A 274 -7.81 1.83 -11.73
CA ARG A 274 -6.86 0.83 -11.21
C ARG A 274 -6.74 0.82 -9.69
N ASN A 275 -7.51 1.64 -8.99
CA ASN A 275 -7.40 1.88 -7.54
C ASN A 275 -5.94 2.10 -7.09
N LEU A 276 -5.24 3.04 -7.74
CA LEU A 276 -3.88 3.46 -7.38
C LEU A 276 -3.87 4.83 -6.71
N ILE A 277 -3.07 4.96 -5.65
CA ILE A 277 -2.74 6.22 -4.99
C ILE A 277 -1.24 6.51 -5.14
N PHE A 278 -0.94 7.75 -5.50
CA PHE A 278 0.41 8.25 -5.72
C PHE A 278 0.76 9.20 -4.58
N LEU A 279 1.68 8.79 -3.71
CA LEU A 279 2.05 9.50 -2.49
C LEU A 279 3.43 10.16 -2.66
N LYS A 280 3.50 11.49 -2.49
CA LYS A 280 4.77 12.23 -2.57
C LYS A 280 5.67 11.83 -1.40
N GLY A 281 6.91 11.45 -1.72
CA GLY A 281 7.93 11.01 -0.76
C GLY A 281 8.03 9.49 -0.58
N THR A 282 8.82 9.10 0.42
CA THR A 282 9.12 7.69 0.75
C THR A 282 8.13 7.13 1.77
N VAL A 283 7.74 5.88 1.58
CA VAL A 283 6.83 5.15 2.46
C VAL A 283 7.57 3.94 3.07
N PRO A 284 7.34 3.58 4.35
CA PRO A 284 7.94 2.39 4.95
C PRO A 284 7.66 1.08 4.20
N GLY A 285 8.43 0.04 4.54
CA GLY A 285 8.22 -1.33 4.05
C GLY A 285 8.79 -1.63 2.67
N ASP A 286 8.83 -2.93 2.36
CA ASP A 286 9.25 -3.47 1.07
C ASP A 286 8.16 -3.35 -0.01
N VAL A 287 8.48 -3.69 -1.25
CA VAL A 287 7.46 -3.88 -2.30
C VAL A 287 6.53 -5.03 -1.89
N MET A 288 5.23 -4.90 -2.18
CA MET A 288 4.11 -5.72 -1.69
C MET A 288 3.88 -5.69 -0.17
N SER A 289 4.57 -4.84 0.59
CA SER A 289 4.21 -4.64 2.02
C SER A 289 2.87 -3.92 2.16
N VAL A 290 2.13 -4.26 3.23
CA VAL A 290 0.85 -3.63 3.55
C VAL A 290 1.08 -2.30 4.25
N LEU A 291 0.34 -1.31 3.76
CA LEU A 291 0.30 0.04 4.25
C LEU A 291 -1.10 0.37 4.75
N LYS A 292 -1.14 1.07 5.86
CA LYS A 292 -2.34 1.62 6.48
C LYS A 292 -2.30 3.14 6.31
N ILE A 293 -3.00 3.61 5.29
CA ILE A 293 -3.11 5.03 4.93
C ILE A 293 -4.33 5.59 5.65
N ARG A 294 -4.19 6.75 6.30
CA ARG A 294 -5.28 7.48 6.93
C ARG A 294 -5.02 8.97 6.83
N ASP A 295 -6.02 9.79 7.11
CA ASP A 295 -5.82 11.23 7.21
C ASP A 295 -4.74 11.58 8.24
N ALA A 296 -4.05 12.70 8.01
CA ALA A 296 -3.12 13.28 8.96
C ALA A 296 -3.79 13.58 10.30
N LEU A 297 -3.00 13.69 11.38
CA LEU A 297 -3.46 14.13 12.70
C LEU A 297 -2.55 15.21 13.27
N GLY A 298 -3.06 15.96 14.27
CA GLY A 298 -2.33 17.05 14.92
C GLY A 298 -2.02 18.21 13.97
N ILE A 299 -0.82 18.79 14.09
CA ILE A 299 -0.38 19.98 13.32
C ILE A 299 -0.55 19.77 11.80
N CYS A 300 -0.37 18.55 11.31
CA CYS A 300 -0.46 18.24 9.88
C CYS A 300 -1.89 18.36 9.32
N VAL A 301 -2.94 18.29 10.15
CA VAL A 301 -4.34 18.56 9.72
C VAL A 301 -4.52 20.00 9.28
N ARG A 302 -3.77 20.96 9.88
CA ARG A 302 -3.86 22.37 9.50
C ARG A 302 -3.48 22.60 8.02
N LYS A 303 -2.64 21.73 7.45
CA LYS A 303 -2.25 21.75 6.03
C LYS A 303 -3.33 21.23 5.07
N ASN A 304 -4.43 20.67 5.60
CA ASN A 304 -5.58 20.22 4.83
C ASN A 304 -6.74 21.24 4.84
N ARG A 305 -6.55 22.41 5.46
CA ARG A 305 -7.54 23.51 5.40
C ARG A 305 -7.71 23.98 3.94
N GLY A 306 -8.93 24.33 3.56
CA GLY A 306 -9.28 24.72 2.19
C GLY A 306 -9.50 23.57 1.20
N LEU A 307 -9.06 22.34 1.51
CA LEU A 307 -9.33 21.17 0.67
C LEU A 307 -10.72 20.57 0.99
N HIS A 308 -11.46 20.22 -0.06
CA HIS A 308 -12.69 19.43 0.09
C HIS A 308 -12.34 17.98 0.42
N ILE A 309 -12.81 17.48 1.58
CA ILE A 309 -12.58 16.12 2.07
C ILE A 309 -13.95 15.45 2.24
N HIS A 310 -14.08 14.21 1.76
CA HIS A 310 -15.34 13.48 1.76
C HIS A 310 -15.60 12.75 3.09
N TYR A 311 -16.72 13.05 3.75
CA TYR A 311 -17.17 12.38 4.98
C TYR A 311 -18.51 11.67 4.74
N PRO A 312 -18.69 10.42 5.18
CA PRO A 312 -17.70 9.53 5.81
C PRO A 312 -16.71 8.91 4.80
N THR A 313 -17.06 8.91 3.52
CA THR A 313 -16.24 8.48 2.38
C THR A 313 -16.76 9.17 1.11
N PHE A 314 -16.13 8.97 -0.04
CA PHE A 314 -16.62 9.48 -1.32
C PHE A 314 -17.96 8.80 -1.70
N VAL A 315 -18.99 9.61 -1.92
CA VAL A 315 -20.29 9.19 -2.44
C VAL A 315 -20.49 9.87 -3.80
N PRO A 316 -20.50 9.14 -4.92
CA PRO A 316 -20.75 9.72 -6.23
C PRO A 316 -22.23 10.14 -6.38
N LYS A 317 -22.46 11.16 -7.21
CA LYS A 317 -23.80 11.54 -7.69
C LYS A 317 -24.13 10.75 -8.96
N SER A 318 -25.39 10.35 -9.10
CA SER A 318 -25.90 9.73 -10.34
C SER A 318 -25.71 10.67 -11.53
N GLY A 319 -25.35 10.11 -12.69
CA GLY A 319 -25.21 10.85 -13.95
C GLY A 319 -24.04 11.84 -14.04
N GLN A 320 -23.32 12.10 -12.94
CA GLN A 320 -22.14 12.97 -12.96
C GLN A 320 -20.92 12.19 -13.47
N ALA A 321 -20.26 12.74 -14.50
CA ALA A 321 -18.98 12.25 -14.98
C ALA A 321 -17.84 12.69 -14.05
N TYR A 322 -17.10 11.74 -13.49
CA TYR A 322 -15.93 12.00 -12.65
C TYR A 322 -14.64 11.61 -13.39
N PRO A 323 -13.62 12.47 -13.45
CA PRO A 323 -12.34 12.11 -14.04
C PRO A 323 -11.72 10.91 -13.28
N VAL A 324 -11.19 9.95 -14.03
CA VAL A 324 -10.59 8.71 -13.50
C VAL A 324 -9.21 8.97 -12.91
N THR A 325 -8.44 9.84 -13.57
CA THR A 325 -7.20 10.38 -13.04
C THR A 325 -7.47 11.75 -12.42
N LEU A 326 -7.03 11.95 -11.18
CA LEU A 326 -7.04 13.24 -10.49
C LEU A 326 -5.63 13.53 -9.98
N GLN A 327 -5.04 14.63 -10.42
CA GLN A 327 -3.74 15.12 -9.93
C GLN A 327 -3.95 16.28 -8.94
N GLU A 328 -3.00 16.51 -8.06
CA GLU A 328 -2.89 17.72 -7.24
C GLU A 328 -2.84 18.94 -8.18
N PRO A 329 -3.56 20.04 -7.88
CA PRO A 329 -3.47 21.26 -8.70
C PRO A 329 -2.02 21.80 -8.66
N PRO A 330 -1.51 22.34 -9.78
CA PRO A 330 -0.18 22.93 -9.82
C PRO A 330 -0.07 24.09 -8.81
N LYS A 331 1.16 24.39 -8.40
CA LYS A 331 1.43 25.55 -7.54
C LYS A 331 1.05 26.85 -8.25
N GLU A 332 0.53 27.82 -7.50
CA GLU A 332 0.23 29.17 -8.02
C GLU A 332 1.50 29.95 -8.42
N ARG A 333 2.62 29.70 -7.74
CA ARG A 333 3.93 30.29 -8.02
C ARG A 333 4.89 29.24 -8.59
N ASP A 334 5.61 29.63 -9.64
CA ASP A 334 6.71 28.85 -10.23
C ASP A 334 7.83 28.66 -9.18
N PRO A 335 8.22 27.41 -8.84
CA PRO A 335 9.34 27.15 -7.93
C PRO A 335 10.73 27.46 -8.51
N PHE A 336 10.85 27.72 -9.82
CA PHE A 336 12.10 28.08 -10.49
C PHE A 336 12.26 29.58 -10.71
N LEU A 337 11.18 30.35 -10.59
CA LEU A 337 11.26 31.79 -10.47
C LEU A 337 11.82 32.14 -9.08
N PHE A 338 12.96 32.82 -9.05
CA PHE A 338 13.48 33.43 -7.84
C PHE A 338 12.94 34.86 -7.77
N PRO A 339 11.84 35.13 -7.04
CA PRO A 339 11.45 36.51 -6.77
C PRO A 339 12.53 37.17 -5.92
N GLU A 340 12.75 38.46 -6.15
CA GLU A 340 13.44 39.33 -5.20
C GLU A 340 12.51 39.64 -4.01
N ASP A 341 11.93 38.60 -3.40
CA ASP A 341 11.17 38.72 -2.15
C ASP A 341 12.14 39.24 -1.08
N PRO A 342 11.94 40.45 -0.52
CA PRO A 342 12.86 41.02 0.45
C PRO A 342 12.94 40.10 1.67
N MET A 343 14.18 39.75 2.06
CA MET A 343 14.47 38.75 3.10
C MET A 343 13.91 39.10 4.51
N TYR A 344 13.33 40.28 4.66
CA TYR A 344 12.81 40.86 5.89
C TYR A 344 11.44 41.53 5.69
N ASP A 345 10.37 40.75 5.52
CA ASP A 345 9.06 41.19 6.00
C ASP A 345 8.26 40.04 6.63
N HIS A 346 8.59 39.73 7.89
CA HIS A 346 7.87 38.74 8.68
C HIS A 346 6.47 39.21 9.14
N HIS A 347 6.01 40.41 8.75
CA HIS A 347 4.75 41.00 9.25
C HIS A 347 3.56 40.90 8.29
N GLN A 348 3.74 40.52 7.01
CA GLN A 348 2.65 40.64 6.01
C GLN A 348 1.86 39.36 5.65
N SER A 349 2.20 38.17 6.16
CA SER A 349 1.44 36.94 5.88
C SER A 349 0.74 36.36 7.11
N GLN A 350 -0.50 36.80 7.36
CA GLN A 350 -1.46 36.16 8.29
C GLN A 350 -2.27 35.04 7.59
#